data_AF-A0A482ZXB0-F1
#
_entry.id   AF-A0A482ZXB0-F1
#
_cell.length_a   1.000
_cell.length_b   1.000
_cell.length_c   1.000
_cell.angle_alpha   90.00
_cell.angle_beta   90.00
_cell.angle_gamma   90.00
#
_symmetry.space_group_name_H-M   'P 1'
#
loop_
_entity.id
_entity.type
_entity.pdbx_description
1 polymer ?
#
loop_
_entity_poly.entity_id
_entity_poly.type
_entity_poly.pdbx_seq_one_letter_code
_entity_poly.pdbx_strand_id
1 'polypeptide(L)'
;MEENSVNVLSNYPEGSFPCLFWKEQLKVSKLKNVKNMRWHPFMIRYSYCHALGYYIALKYIRWCLYLHHLSGKGYDLLRDSGCISLPSTRTLRDYTYYNDTKIGFSIATDRELLHLTKNYEPWQKLVCITMDEMYICEGVVYDKHTGKITGFTDTGDINNHFERFCIILVVVVCLSQYLFC
;
A
#
# COMPACT_ATOMS: atom_id res chain seq x y z
N MET A 1 25.37 -8.55 -22.29
CA MET A 1 24.20 -8.50 -21.39
C MET A 1 22.87 -8.57 -22.13
N GLU A 2 22.74 -8.00 -23.32
CA GLU A 2 21.45 -7.95 -24.03
C GLU A 2 20.96 -9.33 -24.51
N GLU A 3 21.83 -10.20 -25.02
CA GLU A 3 21.44 -11.55 -25.47
C GLU A 3 20.89 -12.44 -24.34
N ASN A 4 21.54 -12.41 -23.16
CA ASN A 4 21.05 -13.14 -21.98
C ASN A 4 19.71 -12.58 -21.47
N SER A 5 19.47 -11.28 -21.62
CA SER A 5 18.25 -10.64 -21.12
C SER A 5 17.00 -11.03 -21.93
N VAL A 6 17.14 -11.22 -23.24
CA VAL A 6 16.04 -11.68 -24.10
C VAL A 6 15.68 -13.13 -23.78
N ASN A 7 16.68 -13.96 -23.52
CA ASN A 7 16.51 -15.37 -23.14
C ASN A 7 15.82 -15.52 -21.76
N VAL A 8 16.12 -14.63 -20.81
CA VAL A 8 15.44 -14.58 -19.52
C VAL A 8 13.98 -14.13 -19.66
N LEU A 9 13.68 -13.18 -20.55
CA LEU A 9 12.31 -12.71 -20.77
C LEU A 9 11.42 -13.73 -21.49
N SER A 10 11.97 -14.54 -22.40
CA SER A 10 11.22 -15.61 -23.09
C SER A 10 10.84 -16.78 -22.18
N ASN A 11 11.55 -16.95 -21.06
CA ASN A 11 11.30 -18.04 -20.10
C ASN A 11 10.13 -17.76 -19.14
N TYR A 12 9.62 -16.53 -19.09
CA TYR A 12 8.52 -16.16 -18.20
C TYR A 12 7.25 -15.82 -18.98
N PRO A 13 6.07 -16.27 -18.53
CA PRO A 13 4.82 -15.93 -19.18
C PRO A 13 4.59 -14.41 -19.15
N GLU A 14 4.04 -13.89 -20.25
CA GLU A 14 3.83 -12.46 -20.43
C GLU A 14 2.90 -11.89 -19.35
N GLY A 15 3.36 -10.84 -18.67
CA GLY A 15 2.64 -10.22 -17.55
C GLY A 15 2.85 -10.89 -16.18
N SER A 16 3.67 -11.93 -16.08
CA SER A 16 4.10 -12.48 -14.79
C SER A 16 5.02 -11.52 -14.03
N PHE A 17 5.08 -11.64 -12.70
CA PHE A 17 5.91 -10.78 -11.85
C PHE A 17 7.41 -10.81 -12.24
N PRO A 18 8.05 -11.98 -12.45
CA PRO A 18 9.47 -12.02 -12.83
C PRO A 18 9.73 -11.36 -14.20
N CYS A 19 8.79 -11.49 -15.15
CA CYS A 19 8.86 -10.84 -16.44
C CYS A 19 8.83 -9.31 -16.29
N LEU A 20 7.86 -8.79 -15.53
CA LEU A 20 7.74 -7.35 -15.26
C LEU A 20 8.92 -6.79 -14.47
N PHE A 21 9.36 -7.54 -13.46
CA PHE A 21 10.54 -7.20 -12.66
C PHE A 21 11.76 -7.03 -13.58
N TRP A 22 12.07 -8.03 -14.41
CA TRP A 22 13.21 -7.92 -15.31
C TRP A 22 13.06 -6.88 -16.41
N LYS A 23 11.85 -6.66 -16.94
CA LYS A 23 11.60 -5.54 -17.88
C LYS A 23 11.96 -4.19 -17.26
N GLU A 24 11.56 -3.93 -16.01
CA GLU A 24 11.89 -2.68 -15.32
C GLU A 24 13.38 -2.58 -14.97
N GLN A 25 14.01 -3.65 -14.51
CA GLN A 25 15.46 -3.66 -14.23
C GLN A 25 16.29 -3.41 -15.49
N LEU A 26 15.91 -4.02 -16.62
CA LEU A 26 16.57 -3.79 -17.91
C LEU A 26 16.37 -2.35 -18.39
N LYS A 27 15.19 -1.78 -18.17
CA LYS A 27 14.91 -0.38 -18.48
C LYS A 27 15.78 0.56 -17.64
N VAL A 28 16.02 0.26 -16.36
CA VAL A 28 16.97 1.02 -15.53
C VAL A 28 18.39 0.86 -16.04
N SER A 29 18.81 -0.37 -16.36
CA SER A 29 20.15 -0.67 -16.85
C SER A 29 20.50 0.09 -18.15
N LYS A 30 19.51 0.30 -19.02
CA LYS A 30 19.66 1.08 -20.27
C LYS A 30 19.75 2.60 -20.05
N LEU A 31 19.30 3.10 -18.89
CA LEU A 31 19.30 4.54 -18.61
C LEU A 31 20.65 4.97 -18.02
N LYS A 32 21.26 5.99 -18.65
CA LYS A 32 22.47 6.63 -18.11
C LYS A 32 22.25 7.35 -16.78
N ASN A 33 21.01 7.77 -16.49
CA ASN A 33 20.65 8.47 -15.27
C ASN A 33 19.38 7.87 -14.66
N VAL A 34 19.56 7.11 -13.58
CA VAL A 34 18.49 6.39 -12.87
C VAL A 34 17.45 7.35 -12.28
N LYS A 35 17.82 8.60 -11.99
CA LYS A 35 16.95 9.60 -11.35
C LYS A 35 15.75 10.02 -12.23
N ASN A 36 15.86 9.90 -13.55
CA ASN A 36 14.79 10.22 -14.49
C ASN A 36 13.90 9.02 -14.84
N MET A 37 14.09 7.88 -14.17
CA MET A 37 13.28 6.69 -14.39
C MET A 37 11.84 6.95 -13.94
N ARG A 38 10.91 6.92 -14.91
CA ARG A 38 9.48 6.85 -14.62
C ARG A 38 9.09 5.39 -14.44
N TRP A 39 8.91 5.00 -13.19
CA TRP A 39 8.29 3.75 -12.80
C TRP A 39 6.83 3.77 -13.27
N HIS A 40 6.37 2.68 -13.89
CA HIS A 40 5.00 2.63 -14.41
C HIS A 40 4.01 2.72 -13.23
N PRO A 41 3.13 3.74 -13.17
CA PRO A 41 2.42 4.10 -11.94
C PRO A 41 1.17 3.25 -11.62
N PHE A 42 0.91 2.19 -12.36
CA PHE A 42 -0.36 1.47 -12.20
C PHE A 42 -0.32 0.58 -10.97
N MET A 43 -0.55 1.12 -9.76
CA MET A 43 -0.03 0.39 -8.60
C MET A 43 -0.72 0.63 -7.26
N ILE A 44 -1.45 1.73 -7.02
CA ILE A 44 -2.09 1.94 -5.70
C ILE A 44 -3.61 1.85 -5.72
N ARG A 45 -4.24 1.80 -6.90
CA ARG A 45 -5.67 1.55 -6.97
C ARG A 45 -5.96 0.06 -6.99
N TYR A 46 -6.34 -0.49 -5.84
CA TYR A 46 -7.38 -1.50 -5.83
C TYR A 46 -8.70 -0.83 -6.26
N SER A 47 -8.85 -0.61 -7.55
CA SER A 47 -10.17 -0.38 -8.10
C SER A 47 -10.27 -1.36 -9.25
N TYR A 48 -11.08 -2.39 -9.02
CA TYR A 48 -11.72 -3.14 -10.09
C TYR A 48 -12.16 -2.17 -11.19
N CYS A 49 -11.39 -2.13 -12.28
CA CYS A 49 -11.84 -1.56 -13.53
C CYS A 49 -12.27 -2.74 -14.39
N HIS A 50 -13.58 -3.00 -14.38
CA HIS A 50 -14.27 -4.14 -14.98
C HIS A 50 -14.35 -4.07 -16.53
N ALA A 51 -13.38 -3.47 -17.22
CA ALA A 51 -13.51 -3.33 -18.68
C ALA A 51 -12.93 -4.50 -19.49
N LEU A 52 -11.96 -5.28 -18.97
CA LEU A 52 -11.16 -6.15 -19.87
C LEU A 52 -10.73 -7.53 -19.32
N GLY A 53 -11.25 -8.03 -18.20
CA GLY A 53 -11.03 -9.44 -17.81
C GLY A 53 -9.56 -9.90 -17.78
N TYR A 54 -8.63 -9.02 -17.39
CA TYR A 54 -7.19 -9.32 -17.28
C TYR A 54 -6.70 -8.93 -15.87
N TYR A 55 -6.48 -9.93 -15.02
CA TYR A 55 -5.93 -9.80 -13.65
C TYR A 55 -4.42 -9.47 -13.61
N ILE A 56 -3.89 -8.72 -14.59
CA ILE A 56 -2.43 -8.68 -14.84
C ILE A 56 -1.82 -7.28 -14.68
N ALA A 57 -2.58 -6.31 -14.17
CA ALA A 57 -2.06 -4.97 -13.94
C ALA A 57 -1.33 -4.85 -12.58
N LEU A 58 -0.01 -5.12 -12.63
CA LEU A 58 1.08 -4.50 -11.86
C LEU A 58 1.25 -4.79 -10.36
N LYS A 59 2.29 -5.58 -10.08
CA LYS A 59 2.71 -6.07 -8.75
C LYS A 59 3.99 -5.43 -8.20
N TYR A 60 4.77 -4.74 -9.04
CA TYR A 60 6.16 -4.39 -8.71
C TYR A 60 6.33 -3.35 -7.61
N ILE A 61 5.71 -2.17 -7.74
CA ILE A 61 5.84 -1.12 -6.70
C ILE A 61 5.16 -1.59 -5.39
N ARG A 62 4.26 -2.60 -5.44
CA ARG A 62 3.42 -3.09 -4.32
C ARG A 62 4.25 -4.00 -3.47
N TRP A 63 5.00 -4.85 -4.15
CA TRP A 63 6.09 -5.59 -3.56
C TRP A 63 7.14 -4.66 -2.94
N CYS A 64 7.55 -3.59 -3.63
CA CYS A 64 8.49 -2.62 -3.06
C CYS A 64 7.93 -1.92 -1.81
N LEU A 65 6.65 -1.52 -1.85
CA LEU A 65 5.95 -0.88 -0.74
C LEU A 65 5.79 -1.85 0.44
N TYR A 66 5.44 -3.11 0.15
CA TYR A 66 5.37 -4.18 1.15
C TYR A 66 6.72 -4.41 1.84
N LEU A 67 7.81 -4.49 1.07
CA LEU A 67 9.16 -4.62 1.62
C LEU A 67 9.52 -3.42 2.51
N HIS A 68 9.20 -2.21 2.05
CA HIS A 68 9.45 -0.99 2.83
C HIS A 68 8.61 -0.93 4.12
N HIS A 69 7.37 -1.41 4.10
CA HIS A 69 6.54 -1.53 5.30
C HIS A 69 7.06 -2.59 6.27
N LEU A 70 7.61 -3.69 5.78
CA LEU A 70 8.21 -4.73 6.62
C LEU A 70 9.50 -4.23 7.28
N SER A 71 10.38 -3.56 6.52
CA SER A 71 11.59 -2.94 7.06
C SER A 71 12.12 -1.83 6.13
N GLY A 72 11.91 -0.57 6.50
CA GLY A 72 12.41 0.57 5.73
C GLY A 72 13.94 0.59 5.60
N LYS A 73 14.66 0.27 6.70
CA LYS A 73 16.14 0.17 6.66
C LYS A 73 16.62 -0.99 5.80
N GLY A 74 15.93 -2.14 5.85
CA GLY A 74 16.25 -3.28 4.99
C GLY A 74 16.07 -2.94 3.51
N TYR A 75 15.02 -2.17 3.18
CA TYR A 75 14.79 -1.68 1.83
C TYR A 75 15.91 -0.74 1.36
N ASP A 76 16.33 0.21 2.21
CA ASP A 76 17.44 1.12 1.87
C ASP A 76 18.75 0.35 1.65
N LEU A 77 19.09 -0.63 2.51
CA LEU A 77 20.26 -1.48 2.34
C LEU A 77 20.22 -2.29 1.03
N LEU A 78 19.06 -2.86 0.69
CA LEU A 78 18.89 -3.61 -0.56
C LEU A 78 19.06 -2.70 -1.79
N ARG A 79 18.57 -1.47 -1.73
CA ARG A 79 18.75 -0.48 -2.80
C ARG A 79 20.21 -0.05 -2.91
N ASP A 80 20.84 0.24 -1.79
CA ASP A 80 22.21 0.78 -1.73
C ASP A 80 23.26 -0.30 -2.07
N SER A 81 22.92 -1.58 -1.91
CA SER A 81 23.75 -2.71 -2.34
C SER A 81 24.03 -2.73 -3.85
N GLY A 82 23.21 -2.04 -4.65
CA GLY A 82 23.34 -2.01 -6.12
C GLY A 82 23.01 -3.34 -6.82
N CYS A 83 22.68 -4.40 -6.07
CA CYS A 83 22.29 -5.69 -6.64
C CYS A 83 20.95 -5.63 -7.38
N ILE A 84 20.02 -4.78 -6.91
CA ILE A 84 18.68 -4.61 -7.48
C ILE A 84 18.38 -3.11 -7.59
N SER A 85 17.95 -2.66 -8.76
CA SER A 85 17.53 -1.26 -8.94
C SER A 85 16.13 -1.04 -8.40
N LEU A 86 16.04 -0.46 -7.21
CA LEU A 86 14.77 -0.21 -6.53
C LEU A 86 14.37 1.29 -6.62
N PRO A 87 13.06 1.59 -6.60
CA PRO A 87 12.59 2.97 -6.46
C PRO A 87 13.19 3.69 -5.26
N SER A 88 13.26 5.03 -5.33
CA SER A 88 13.66 5.82 -4.18
C SER A 88 12.56 5.83 -3.11
N THR A 89 12.94 6.03 -1.85
CA THR A 89 12.00 6.19 -0.73
C THR A 89 11.04 7.37 -0.97
N ARG A 90 11.50 8.43 -1.64
CA ARG A 90 10.64 9.55 -2.07
C ARG A 90 9.54 9.08 -3.02
N THR A 91 9.91 8.31 -4.04
CA THR A 91 8.98 7.76 -5.02
C THR A 91 7.97 6.83 -4.36
N LEU A 92 8.42 5.96 -3.44
CA LEU A 92 7.53 5.11 -2.65
C LEU A 92 6.54 5.94 -1.83
N ARG A 93 7.01 7.03 -1.20
CA ARG A 93 6.17 7.94 -0.42
C ARG A 93 5.07 8.57 -1.26
N ASP A 94 5.41 9.07 -2.44
CA ASP A 94 4.43 9.66 -3.37
C ASP A 94 3.33 8.65 -3.74
N TYR A 95 3.71 7.36 -3.84
CA TYR A 95 2.77 6.27 -4.08
C TYR A 95 1.96 5.87 -2.84
N THR A 96 2.53 5.90 -1.63
CA THR A 96 1.79 5.62 -0.38
C THR A 96 0.65 6.60 -0.17
N TYR A 97 0.88 7.89 -0.42
CA TYR A 97 -0.12 8.95 -0.23
C TYR A 97 -1.08 9.12 -1.41
N TYR A 98 -1.09 8.20 -2.37
CA TYR A 98 -2.05 8.27 -3.48
C TYR A 98 -3.50 8.05 -3.02
N ASN A 99 -3.71 7.26 -1.95
CA ASN A 99 -5.03 7.06 -1.37
C ASN A 99 -5.17 7.95 -0.12
N ASP A 100 -6.08 8.92 -0.19
CA ASP A 100 -6.44 9.72 0.98
C ASP A 100 -7.16 8.86 2.03
N THR A 101 -6.59 8.78 3.23
CA THR A 101 -7.26 8.19 4.39
C THR A 101 -8.38 9.10 4.85
N LYS A 102 -9.61 8.59 4.89
CA LYS A 102 -10.78 9.30 5.41
C LYS A 102 -11.18 8.73 6.76
N ILE A 103 -11.71 9.59 7.62
CA ILE A 103 -12.29 9.18 8.90
C ILE A 103 -13.57 8.38 8.62
N GLY A 104 -13.76 7.28 9.35
CA GLY A 104 -14.91 6.39 9.22
C GLY A 104 -14.70 5.25 8.22
N PHE A 105 -15.79 4.60 7.84
CA PHE A 105 -15.76 3.43 6.96
C PHE A 105 -15.49 3.83 5.49
N SER A 106 -14.55 3.10 4.87
CA SER A 106 -14.20 3.30 3.47
C SER A 106 -15.06 2.42 2.56
N ILE A 107 -16.03 3.02 1.90
CA ILE A 107 -16.88 2.36 0.90
C ILE A 107 -16.05 1.70 -0.22
N ALA A 108 -14.89 2.28 -0.56
CA ALA A 108 -14.00 1.71 -1.56
C ALA A 108 -13.44 0.36 -1.12
N THR A 109 -13.04 0.26 0.16
CA THR A 109 -12.53 -0.95 0.78
C THR A 109 -13.64 -2.00 0.93
N ASP A 110 -14.84 -1.59 1.34
CA ASP A 110 -15.98 -2.50 1.49
C ASP A 110 -16.37 -3.14 0.15
N ARG A 111 -16.43 -2.34 -0.92
CA ARG A 111 -16.72 -2.85 -2.27
C ARG A 111 -15.65 -3.82 -2.76
N GLU A 112 -14.40 -3.59 -2.38
CA GLU A 112 -13.28 -4.46 -2.73
C GLU A 112 -13.38 -5.79 -1.97
N LEU A 113 -13.61 -5.75 -0.66
CA LEU A 113 -13.84 -6.94 0.16
C LEU A 113 -15.02 -7.76 -0.35
N LEU A 114 -16.14 -7.10 -0.68
CA LEU A 114 -17.30 -7.75 -1.30
C LEU A 114 -16.96 -8.43 -2.63
N HIS A 115 -16.07 -7.84 -3.43
CA HIS A 115 -15.64 -8.47 -4.66
C HIS A 115 -14.76 -9.69 -4.41
N LEU A 116 -13.74 -9.54 -3.56
CA LEU A 116 -12.81 -10.63 -3.23
C LEU A 116 -13.57 -11.82 -2.65
N THR A 117 -14.55 -11.58 -1.79
CA THR A 117 -15.36 -12.60 -1.12
C THR A 117 -16.37 -13.32 -2.03
N LYS A 118 -16.58 -12.90 -3.29
CA LYS A 118 -17.57 -13.53 -4.19
C LYS A 118 -17.33 -15.02 -4.40
N ASN A 119 -16.06 -15.42 -4.52
CA ASN A 119 -15.65 -16.80 -4.82
C ASN A 119 -15.42 -17.65 -3.56
N TYR A 120 -15.66 -17.09 -2.37
CA TYR A 120 -15.48 -17.80 -1.11
C TYR A 120 -16.76 -18.54 -0.72
N GLU A 121 -16.57 -19.64 -0.01
CA GLU A 121 -17.65 -20.46 0.50
C GLU A 121 -18.36 -19.77 1.70
N PRO A 122 -19.63 -20.10 1.98
CA PRO A 122 -20.41 -19.44 3.03
C PRO A 122 -19.74 -19.43 4.41
N TRP A 123 -19.07 -20.53 4.79
CA TRP A 123 -18.38 -20.62 6.08
C TRP A 123 -17.10 -19.77 6.14
N GLN A 124 -16.46 -19.49 5.01
CA GLN A 124 -15.27 -18.63 4.93
C GLN A 124 -15.61 -17.14 5.03
N LYS A 125 -16.89 -16.79 4.87
CA LYS A 125 -17.41 -15.42 5.00
C LYS A 125 -17.76 -15.04 6.43
N LEU A 126 -17.70 -16.00 7.36
CA LEU A 126 -17.92 -15.74 8.78
C LEU A 126 -16.70 -15.02 9.35
N VAL A 127 -16.88 -13.75 9.67
CA VAL A 127 -15.84 -12.88 10.25
C VAL A 127 -16.30 -12.32 11.58
N CYS A 128 -15.36 -12.14 12.50
CA CYS A 128 -15.59 -11.40 13.74
C CYS A 128 -14.99 -10.01 13.59
N ILE A 129 -15.77 -9.00 13.96
CA ILE A 129 -15.30 -7.61 14.03
C ILE A 129 -14.99 -7.34 15.49
N THR A 130 -13.71 -7.21 15.81
CA THR A 130 -13.27 -6.75 17.13
C THR A 130 -12.91 -5.28 17.04
N MET A 131 -13.38 -4.52 18.03
CA MET A 131 -13.16 -3.08 18.12
C MET A 131 -12.54 -2.80 19.48
N ASP A 132 -11.47 -2.04 19.46
CA ASP A 132 -10.81 -1.56 20.67
C ASP A 132 -10.49 -0.08 20.51
N GLU A 133 -10.43 0.60 21.65
CA GLU A 133 -10.20 2.02 21.75
C GLU A 133 -8.75 2.27 22.13
N MET A 134 -8.03 3.06 21.33
CA MET A 134 -6.66 3.46 21.68
C MET A 134 -6.62 4.93 22.11
N TYR A 135 -5.86 5.19 23.17
CA TYR A 135 -5.48 6.53 23.57
C TYR A 135 -4.39 7.07 22.64
N ILE A 136 -4.59 8.27 22.11
CA ILE A 136 -3.63 8.97 21.24
C ILE A 136 -3.28 10.30 21.89
N CYS A 137 -2.00 10.68 21.80
CA CYS A 137 -1.54 11.97 22.30
C CYS A 137 -2.26 13.10 21.55
N GLU A 138 -2.81 14.05 22.29
CA GLU A 138 -3.40 15.25 21.73
C GLU A 138 -2.37 16.04 20.93
N GLY A 139 -2.78 16.48 19.75
CA GLY A 139 -1.88 17.15 18.83
C GLY A 139 -2.62 17.59 17.58
N VAL A 140 -2.20 18.74 17.08
CA VAL A 140 -2.76 19.35 15.88
C VAL A 140 -1.71 19.30 14.77
N VAL A 141 -2.06 18.68 13.65
CA VAL A 141 -1.19 18.55 12.48
C VAL A 141 -1.76 19.39 11.34
N TYR A 142 -0.97 20.31 10.83
CA TYR A 142 -1.30 21.05 9.62
C TYR A 142 -0.86 20.27 8.38
N ASP A 143 -1.82 19.87 7.56
CA ASP A 143 -1.54 19.32 6.25
C ASP A 143 -1.39 20.46 5.23
N LYS A 144 -0.14 20.71 4.82
CA LYS A 144 0.22 21.71 3.82
C LYS A 144 -0.37 21.47 2.42
N HIS A 145 -0.75 20.23 2.10
CA HIS A 145 -1.25 19.89 0.77
C HIS A 145 -2.75 20.16 0.65
N THR A 146 -3.52 19.84 1.70
CA THR A 146 -4.96 20.08 1.74
C THR A 146 -5.33 21.42 2.38
N GLY A 147 -4.38 22.06 3.08
CA GLY A 147 -4.61 23.28 3.86
C GLY A 147 -5.47 23.04 5.10
N LYS A 148 -5.71 21.77 5.47
CA LYS A 148 -6.54 21.40 6.60
C LYS A 148 -5.69 21.25 7.86
N ILE A 149 -6.24 21.74 8.96
CA ILE A 149 -5.73 21.47 10.29
C ILE A 149 -6.48 20.22 10.77
N THR A 150 -5.77 19.11 10.91
CA THR A 150 -6.29 17.84 11.42
C THR A 150 -5.64 17.58 12.76
N GLY A 151 -6.42 17.53 13.84
CA GLY A 151 -5.89 17.30 15.18
C GLY A 151 -6.85 16.54 16.06
N PHE A 152 -6.29 15.87 17.06
CA PHE A 152 -7.03 15.17 18.13
C PHE A 152 -7.12 16.06 19.37
N THR A 153 -7.44 17.34 19.17
CA THR A 153 -7.52 18.34 20.24
C THR A 153 -8.81 19.12 20.06
N ASP A 154 -9.66 19.12 21.10
CA ASP A 154 -10.79 20.04 21.19
C ASP A 154 -10.23 21.45 21.34
N THR A 155 -10.46 22.33 20.35
CA THR A 155 -9.98 23.73 20.39
C THR A 155 -10.95 24.63 21.20
N GLY A 156 -11.75 24.03 22.08
CA GLY A 156 -12.71 24.70 22.96
C GLY A 156 -12.06 25.50 24.09
N ASP A 157 -12.90 25.89 25.05
CA ASP A 157 -12.50 26.71 26.20
C ASP A 157 -11.58 25.94 27.17
N ILE A 158 -10.62 26.63 27.79
CA ILE A 158 -9.51 26.04 28.58
C ILE A 158 -10.03 25.15 29.73
N ASN A 159 -11.23 25.43 30.22
CA ASN A 159 -11.90 24.68 31.28
C ASN A 159 -12.37 23.27 30.87
N ASN A 160 -12.53 22.98 29.57
CA ASN A 160 -12.99 21.66 29.08
C ASN A 160 -11.85 20.65 28.92
N HIS A 161 -10.58 21.06 29.01
CA HIS A 161 -9.42 20.17 28.82
C HIS A 161 -9.25 19.11 29.91
N PHE A 162 -9.91 19.26 31.06
CA PHE A 162 -9.81 18.30 32.16
C PHE A 162 -10.79 17.12 32.06
N GLU A 163 -11.75 17.14 31.12
CA GLU A 163 -12.86 16.16 31.11
C GLU A 163 -13.02 15.32 29.84
N ARG A 164 -12.18 15.46 28.81
CA ARG A 164 -12.50 14.88 27.49
C ARG A 164 -11.38 14.06 26.87
N PHE A 165 -11.74 12.82 26.54
CA PHE A 165 -10.88 11.82 25.93
C PHE A 165 -11.10 11.80 24.42
N CYS A 166 -10.03 12.06 23.64
CA CYS A 166 -10.06 11.86 22.21
C CYS A 166 -9.71 10.39 21.90
N ILE A 167 -10.73 9.61 21.55
CA ILE A 167 -10.63 8.16 21.36
C ILE A 167 -10.73 7.82 19.87
N ILE A 168 -9.80 6.99 19.36
CA ILE A 168 -9.96 6.36 18.04
C ILE A 168 -10.33 4.90 18.25
N LEU A 169 -11.42 4.51 17.59
CA LEU A 169 -11.83 3.12 17.48
C LEU A 169 -11.05 2.45 16.34
N VAL A 170 -10.26 1.43 16.68
CA VAL A 170 -9.56 0.59 15.70
C VAL A 170 -10.41 -0.65 15.44
N VAL A 171 -10.79 -0.83 14.18
CA VAL A 171 -11.49 -2.04 13.74
C VAL A 171 -10.45 -3.04 13.24
N VAL A 172 -10.33 -4.18 13.94
CA VAL A 172 -9.55 -5.32 13.45
C VAL A 172 -10.54 -6.36 12.92
N VAL A 173 -10.46 -6.62 11.61
CA VAL A 173 -11.22 -7.71 11.00
C VAL A 173 -10.40 -8.98 11.13
N CYS A 174 -10.75 -9.83 12.09
CA CYS A 174 -10.18 -11.16 12.20
C CYS A 174 -10.94 -12.11 11.27
N LEU A 175 -10.30 -12.49 10.17
CA LEU A 175 -10.68 -13.69 9.43
C LEU A 175 -10.34 -14.89 10.32
N SER A 176 -11.37 -15.59 10.78
CA SER A 176 -11.21 -16.82 11.56
C SER A 176 -10.65 -17.90 10.65
N GLN A 177 -9.33 -17.90 10.47
CA GLN A 177 -8.60 -19.11 10.15
C GLN A 177 -8.14 -19.68 11.48
N TYR A 178 -8.88 -20.68 11.94
CA TYR A 178 -8.62 -21.52 13.11
C TYR A 178 -9.09 -20.92 14.44
N LEU A 179 -10.33 -21.30 14.78
CA LEU A 179 -10.65 -21.93 16.06
C LEU A 179 -9.47 -22.84 16.47
N PHE A 180 -8.53 -22.30 17.25
CA PHE A 180 -7.48 -23.09 17.89
C PHE A 180 -8.09 -23.71 19.15
N CYS A 181 -8.38 -25.02 19.04
CA CYS A 181 -8.75 -25.99 20.08
C CYS A 181 -10.04 -25.75 20.88
#